data_AF-A0A7K5L514-F1
#
_entry.id   AF-A0A7K5L514-F1
#
_cell.length_a   1.000
_cell.length_b   1.000
_cell.length_c   1.000
_cell.angle_alpha   90.00
_cell.angle_beta   90.00
_cell.angle_gamma   90.00
#
_symmetry.space_group_name_H-M   'P 1'
#
loop_
_entity.id
_entity.type
_entity.pdbx_description
1 polymer ?
#
loop_
_entity_poly.entity_id
_entity_poly.type
_entity_poly.pdbx_seq_one_letter_code
_entity_poly.pdbx_strand_id
1 'polypeptide(L)'
;FPNSSPLLSPSWGNGDHLVHLYTDTERSSFHLQINADGYIDGAPHQTIYSALMIKSEGAGSVIITGVKSGRYLCMDMKGNIFGSHYFSQEDCVFNHRTLENGYDVYQSPKHHFLVSLGRVKQAFSPGMNLPPYSQFLSRRNEIPLFRFNTPEPHRNTRSVDVDPVDPHQILVPQRKIPVFGSLLQQPADFPHVPREPMRINQNDVVNPDDPHAMMEARRYPSPRFYITR
;
A
#
# COMPACT_ATOMS: atom_id res chain seq x y z
N PHE A 1 8.68 -12.06 28.30
CA PHE A 1 7.82 -11.24 27.41
C PHE A 1 8.62 -10.91 26.17
N PRO A 2 8.14 -11.14 24.94
CA PRO A 2 8.92 -10.81 23.76
C PRO A 2 9.00 -9.29 23.63
N ASN A 3 10.21 -8.80 23.35
CA ASN A 3 10.58 -7.41 23.34
C ASN A 3 10.22 -6.80 21.98
N SER A 4 8.98 -6.34 21.82
CA SER A 4 8.55 -5.68 20.58
C SER A 4 9.21 -4.31 20.48
N SER A 5 10.15 -4.15 19.55
CA SER A 5 10.75 -2.85 19.25
C SER A 5 9.66 -1.82 18.92
N PRO A 6 9.62 -0.64 19.56
CA PRO A 6 8.56 0.36 19.37
C PRO A 6 8.57 1.03 17.97
N LEU A 7 9.51 0.65 17.11
CA LEU A 7 9.65 1.14 15.74
C LEU A 7 8.96 0.22 14.72
N LEU A 8 8.46 -0.94 15.14
CA LEU A 8 7.78 -1.87 14.26
C LEU A 8 6.34 -1.41 14.05
N SER A 9 5.94 -1.26 12.79
CA SER A 9 4.51 -1.17 12.50
C SER A 9 3.87 -2.50 12.94
N PRO A 10 2.69 -2.47 13.59
CA PRO A 10 2.03 -3.68 14.07
C PRO A 10 1.66 -4.66 12.93
N SER A 11 1.71 -4.22 11.66
CA SER A 11 1.43 -5.04 10.49
C SER A 11 2.62 -5.89 10.00
N TRP A 12 3.86 -5.57 10.39
CA TRP A 12 5.06 -6.29 9.94
C TRP A 12 5.43 -7.52 10.80
N GLY A 13 4.81 -7.67 11.98
CA GLY A 13 5.22 -8.68 12.96
C GLY A 13 6.59 -8.37 13.57
N ASN A 14 7.27 -9.38 14.14
CA ASN A 14 8.67 -9.23 14.54
C ASN A 14 9.52 -9.00 13.28
N GLY A 15 10.35 -7.96 13.25
CA GLY A 15 11.18 -7.60 12.10
C GLY A 15 12.13 -8.71 11.60
N ASP A 16 12.29 -9.78 12.37
CA ASP A 16 13.05 -10.99 12.02
C ASP A 16 12.43 -11.79 10.86
N HIS A 17 11.20 -11.49 10.46
CA HIS A 17 10.52 -12.19 9.35
C HIS A 17 10.65 -11.49 7.99
N LEU A 18 11.39 -10.38 7.91
CA LEU A 18 11.61 -9.68 6.65
C LEU A 18 12.69 -10.37 5.82
N VAL A 19 12.36 -10.63 4.56
CA VAL A 19 13.27 -11.26 3.59
C VAL A 19 13.37 -10.44 2.32
N HIS A 20 14.43 -10.68 1.56
CA HIS A 20 14.61 -10.14 0.22
C HIS A 20 14.75 -11.31 -0.75
N LEU A 21 13.90 -11.37 -1.78
CA LEU A 21 14.00 -12.39 -2.82
C LEU A 21 15.11 -11.99 -3.80
N TYR A 22 16.27 -12.62 -3.67
CA TYR A 22 17.43 -12.41 -4.52
C TYR A 22 17.37 -13.34 -5.73
N THR A 23 17.67 -12.85 -6.92
CA THR A 23 17.76 -13.66 -8.13
C THR A 23 19.00 -13.24 -8.91
N ASP A 24 19.65 -14.20 -9.55
CA ASP A 24 20.85 -13.96 -10.34
C ASP A 24 20.84 -14.74 -11.65
N THR A 25 21.68 -14.25 -12.55
CA THR A 25 22.05 -14.88 -13.81
C THR A 25 23.54 -14.67 -13.99
N GLU A 26 24.12 -15.24 -15.04
CA GLU A 26 25.53 -15.03 -15.39
C GLU A 26 25.90 -13.54 -15.61
N ARG A 27 24.93 -12.67 -15.87
CA ARG A 27 25.17 -11.26 -16.23
C ARG A 27 24.93 -10.28 -15.10
N SER A 28 23.96 -10.56 -14.23
CA SER A 28 23.53 -9.61 -13.21
C SER A 28 22.66 -10.29 -12.16
N SER A 29 22.58 -9.65 -10.99
CA SER A 29 21.77 -10.08 -9.87
C SER A 29 20.98 -8.92 -9.27
N PHE A 30 19.82 -9.25 -8.72
CA PHE A 30 18.84 -8.29 -8.23
C PHE A 30 18.04 -8.84 -7.06
N HIS A 31 17.49 -7.94 -6.24
CA HIS A 31 16.45 -8.23 -5.27
C HIS A 31 15.12 -7.71 -5.83
N LEU A 32 14.07 -8.53 -5.78
CA LEU A 32 12.73 -8.13 -6.20
C LEU A 32 12.26 -6.94 -5.36
N GLN A 33 11.86 -5.86 -6.02
CA GLN A 33 11.45 -4.61 -5.39
C GLN A 33 10.00 -4.25 -5.77
N ILE A 34 9.19 -3.92 -4.76
CA ILE A 34 7.81 -3.45 -4.94
C ILE A 34 7.74 -1.96 -4.60
N ASN A 35 7.75 -1.13 -5.63
CA ASN A 35 7.79 0.32 -5.51
C ASN A 35 6.48 0.90 -4.95
N ALA A 36 6.53 2.15 -4.48
CA ALA A 36 5.39 2.85 -3.90
C ALA A 36 4.21 3.01 -4.87
N ASP A 37 4.50 3.13 -6.17
CA ASP A 37 3.53 3.23 -7.27
C ASP A 37 2.96 1.85 -7.69
N GLY A 38 3.55 0.75 -7.22
CA GLY A 38 3.17 -0.61 -7.59
C GLY A 38 3.96 -1.19 -8.76
N TYR A 39 4.92 -0.47 -9.31
CA TYR A 39 5.84 -1.01 -10.30
C TYR A 39 6.81 -2.01 -9.65
N ILE A 40 7.15 -3.09 -10.39
CA ILE A 40 8.07 -4.13 -9.93
C ILE A 40 9.35 -4.09 -10.75
N ASP A 41 10.47 -4.01 -10.08
CA ASP A 41 11.81 -4.06 -10.68
C ASP A 41 12.82 -4.80 -9.79
N GLY A 42 14.08 -4.76 -10.21
CA GLY A 42 15.20 -5.40 -9.53
C GLY A 42 16.19 -4.38 -8.99
N ALA A 43 16.49 -4.46 -7.69
CA ALA A 43 17.50 -3.64 -7.05
C ALA A 43 18.82 -4.42 -6.84
N PRO A 44 20.00 -3.85 -7.18
CA PRO A 44 21.28 -4.57 -7.02
C PRO A 44 21.63 -4.85 -5.55
N HIS A 45 21.06 -4.08 -4.62
CA HIS A 45 21.25 -4.23 -3.17
C HIS A 45 19.89 -4.25 -2.45
N GLN A 46 19.89 -4.66 -1.18
CA GLN A 46 18.68 -4.57 -0.36
C GLN A 46 18.25 -3.10 -0.22
N THR A 47 16.96 -2.85 -0.40
CA THR A 47 16.31 -1.54 -0.21
C THR A 47 15.10 -1.72 0.68
N ILE A 48 14.59 -0.62 1.24
CA ILE A 48 13.34 -0.67 2.00
C ILE A 48 12.16 -1.17 1.16
N TYR A 49 12.19 -0.98 -0.17
CA TYR A 49 11.15 -1.44 -1.09
C TYR A 49 11.33 -2.88 -1.57
N SER A 50 12.53 -3.47 -1.42
CA SER A 50 12.77 -4.89 -1.69
C SER A 50 12.61 -5.79 -0.47
N ALA A 51 12.28 -5.21 0.68
CA ALA A 51 11.92 -5.95 1.88
C ALA A 51 10.50 -6.48 1.77
N LEU A 52 10.38 -7.80 1.85
CA LEU A 52 9.17 -8.55 1.65
C LEU A 52 8.81 -9.33 2.90
N MET A 53 7.50 -9.46 3.12
CA MET A 53 6.93 -10.40 4.06
C MET A 53 6.25 -11.52 3.28
N ILE A 54 6.67 -12.76 3.53
CA ILE A 54 6.10 -13.95 2.88
C ILE A 54 5.28 -14.70 3.93
N LYS A 55 3.98 -14.83 3.67
CA LYS A 55 3.05 -15.56 4.55
C LYS A 55 2.56 -16.81 3.85
N SER A 56 2.55 -17.93 4.54
CA SER A 56 1.92 -19.15 4.02
C SER A 56 0.40 -19.03 4.07
N GLU A 57 -0.27 -19.52 3.03
CA GLU A 57 -1.73 -19.54 2.89
C GLU A 57 -2.29 -20.97 2.89
N GLY A 58 -1.45 -21.97 3.16
CA GLY A 58 -1.80 -23.40 3.11
C GLY A 58 -1.42 -24.07 1.79
N ALA A 59 -1.35 -25.40 1.78
CA ALA A 59 -1.03 -26.24 0.63
C ALA A 59 0.26 -25.87 -0.16
N GLY A 60 1.25 -25.24 0.50
CA GLY A 60 2.47 -24.75 -0.17
C GLY A 60 2.27 -23.46 -0.97
N SER A 61 1.12 -22.79 -0.82
CA SER A 61 0.88 -21.47 -1.38
C SER A 61 1.31 -20.37 -0.41
N VAL A 62 1.70 -19.23 -0.98
CA VAL A 62 2.19 -18.06 -0.24
C VAL A 62 1.61 -16.76 -0.79
N ILE A 63 1.54 -15.78 0.10
CA ILE A 63 1.27 -14.38 -0.19
C ILE A 63 2.56 -13.59 0.05
N ILE A 64 2.97 -12.80 -0.94
CA ILE A 64 4.17 -11.97 -0.87
C ILE A 64 3.75 -10.52 -0.77
N THR A 65 4.21 -9.80 0.26
CA THR A 65 3.82 -8.41 0.54
C THR A 65 5.06 -7.51 0.63
N GLY A 66 5.05 -6.40 -0.11
CA GLY A 66 6.02 -5.32 0.01
C GLY A 66 5.77 -4.51 1.28
N VAL A 67 6.71 -4.57 2.20
CA VAL A 67 6.57 -4.04 3.56
C VAL A 67 6.47 -2.52 3.56
N LYS A 68 7.36 -1.86 2.81
CA LYS A 68 7.40 -0.40 2.69
C LYS A 68 6.27 0.16 1.84
N SER A 69 5.93 -0.51 0.74
CA SER A 69 4.86 -0.05 -0.17
C SER A 69 3.46 -0.41 0.33
N GLY A 70 3.32 -1.40 1.22
CA GLY A 70 2.02 -1.89 1.67
C GLY A 70 1.21 -2.54 0.55
N ARG A 71 1.91 -3.18 -0.41
CA ARG A 71 1.32 -3.78 -1.61
C ARG A 71 1.58 -5.28 -1.66
N TYR A 72 0.59 -6.04 -2.09
CA TYR A 72 0.73 -7.44 -2.45
C TYR A 72 1.39 -7.57 -3.81
N LEU A 73 2.29 -8.53 -3.95
CA LEU A 73 2.74 -8.98 -5.26
C LEU A 73 1.58 -9.74 -5.92
N CYS A 74 1.18 -9.31 -7.11
CA CYS A 74 0.12 -9.95 -7.89
C CYS A 74 0.58 -10.16 -9.33
N MET A 75 -0.11 -11.02 -10.05
CA MET A 75 0.20 -11.39 -11.43
C MET A 75 -1.03 -11.28 -12.33
N ASP A 76 -0.86 -10.68 -13.50
CA ASP A 76 -1.91 -10.60 -14.52
C ASP A 76 -1.96 -11.86 -15.40
N MET A 77 -2.97 -11.94 -16.26
CA MET A 77 -3.17 -13.05 -17.19
C MET A 77 -2.07 -13.20 -18.26
N LYS A 78 -1.18 -12.20 -18.40
CA LYS A 78 -0.03 -12.22 -19.31
C LYS A 78 1.27 -12.59 -18.58
N GLY A 79 1.20 -12.88 -17.28
CA GLY A 79 2.36 -13.20 -16.45
C GLY A 79 3.16 -11.98 -15.98
N ASN A 80 2.63 -10.76 -16.15
CA ASN A 80 3.27 -9.56 -15.60
C ASN A 80 2.99 -9.47 -14.12
N ILE A 81 4.04 -9.18 -13.35
CA ILE A 81 3.94 -8.98 -11.91
C ILE A 81 3.80 -7.49 -11.60
N PHE A 82 2.95 -7.16 -10.64
CA PHE A 82 2.68 -5.80 -10.19
C PHE A 82 2.33 -5.76 -8.70
N GLY A 83 2.44 -4.58 -8.09
CA GLY A 83 2.09 -4.34 -6.70
C GLY A 83 0.68 -3.76 -6.54
N SER A 84 -0.22 -4.48 -5.86
CA SER A 84 -1.60 -4.05 -5.60
C SER A 84 -1.84 -3.76 -4.12
N HIS A 85 -2.59 -2.71 -3.79
CA HIS A 85 -3.11 -2.53 -2.42
C HIS A 85 -4.31 -3.45 -2.12
N TYR A 86 -5.01 -3.91 -3.15
CA TYR A 86 -6.17 -4.77 -3.03
C TYR A 86 -5.76 -6.21 -3.25
N PHE A 87 -6.03 -7.05 -2.26
CA PHE A 87 -5.75 -8.48 -2.32
C PHE A 87 -6.77 -9.20 -3.22
N SER A 88 -6.25 -10.04 -4.13
CA SER A 88 -7.02 -10.97 -4.97
C SER A 88 -6.47 -12.37 -4.75
N GLN A 89 -7.32 -13.30 -4.30
CA GLN A 89 -6.96 -14.70 -4.11
C GLN A 89 -6.40 -15.33 -5.38
N GLU A 90 -6.94 -14.92 -6.53
CA GLU A 90 -6.64 -15.52 -7.82
C GLU A 90 -5.31 -15.03 -8.41
N ASP A 91 -4.93 -13.80 -8.07
CA ASP A 91 -3.82 -13.10 -8.74
C ASP A 91 -2.63 -12.84 -7.80
N CYS A 92 -2.83 -12.80 -6.49
CA CYS A 92 -1.82 -12.43 -5.48
C CYS A 92 -1.30 -13.61 -4.64
N VAL A 93 -1.69 -14.83 -5.02
CA VAL A 93 -1.33 -16.08 -4.37
C VAL A 93 -0.46 -16.91 -5.30
N PHE A 94 0.65 -17.42 -4.78
CA PHE A 94 1.61 -18.19 -5.56
C PHE A 94 1.89 -19.54 -4.91
N ASN A 95 1.96 -20.60 -5.71
CA ASN A 95 2.52 -21.87 -5.27
C ASN A 95 4.03 -21.72 -5.14
N HIS A 96 4.54 -21.95 -3.94
CA HIS A 96 5.97 -21.97 -3.64
C HIS A 96 6.50 -23.39 -3.76
N ARG A 97 7.67 -23.53 -4.40
CA ARG A 97 8.42 -24.79 -4.46
C ARG A 97 9.90 -24.49 -4.36
N THR A 98 10.61 -25.27 -3.58
CA THR A 98 12.07 -25.29 -3.56
C THR A 98 12.58 -26.32 -4.56
N LEU A 99 13.46 -25.90 -5.47
CA LEU A 99 14.11 -26.73 -6.47
C LEU A 99 15.26 -27.53 -5.86
N GLU A 100 15.74 -28.54 -6.60
CA GLU A 100 16.86 -29.39 -6.16
C GLU A 100 18.17 -28.62 -5.94
N ASN A 101 18.35 -27.49 -6.62
CA ASN A 101 19.50 -26.61 -6.44
C ASN A 101 19.37 -25.66 -5.24
N GLY A 102 18.29 -25.75 -4.46
CA GLY A 102 18.05 -24.93 -3.27
C GLY A 102 17.42 -23.56 -3.53
N TYR A 103 17.12 -23.22 -4.79
CA TYR A 103 16.39 -21.99 -5.13
C TYR A 103 14.88 -22.21 -5.06
N ASP A 104 14.16 -21.15 -4.73
CA ASP A 104 12.71 -21.12 -4.71
C ASP A 104 12.14 -20.61 -6.03
N VAL A 105 11.01 -21.19 -6.43
CA VAL A 105 10.18 -20.68 -7.53
C VAL A 105 8.76 -20.42 -7.02
N TYR A 106 8.12 -19.41 -7.60
CA TYR A 106 6.77 -18.99 -7.26
C TYR A 106 5.91 -18.99 -8.52
N GLN A 107 4.85 -19.81 -8.56
CA GLN A 107 4.00 -19.97 -9.73
C GLN A 107 2.58 -19.50 -9.44
N SER A 108 1.97 -18.73 -10.35
CA SER A 108 0.53 -18.44 -10.25
C SER A 108 -0.27 -19.72 -10.52
N PRO A 109 -1.16 -20.16 -9.59
CA PRO A 109 -2.01 -21.33 -9.81
C PRO A 109 -2.98 -21.14 -10.99
N LYS A 110 -3.45 -19.90 -11.20
CA LYS A 110 -4.43 -19.54 -12.24
C LYS A 110 -3.78 -19.27 -13.59
N HIS A 111 -2.68 -18.52 -13.61
CA HIS A 111 -2.07 -18.06 -14.87
C HIS A 111 -0.94 -18.96 -15.35
N HIS A 112 -0.46 -19.89 -14.51
CA HIS A 112 0.61 -20.86 -14.80
C HIS A 112 1.99 -20.26 -15.16
N PHE A 113 2.16 -18.94 -15.07
CA PHE A 113 3.46 -18.28 -15.18
C PHE A 113 4.23 -18.30 -13.86
N LEU A 114 5.56 -18.31 -13.96
CA LEU A 114 6.45 -18.07 -12.83
C LEU A 114 6.62 -16.57 -12.57
N VAL A 115 6.73 -16.19 -11.30
CA VAL A 115 7.24 -14.88 -10.92
C VAL A 115 8.65 -14.74 -11.50
N SER A 116 8.90 -13.66 -12.23
CA SER A 116 10.20 -13.40 -12.85
C SER A 116 10.39 -11.90 -13.07
N LEU A 117 11.61 -11.42 -12.86
CA LEU A 117 12.02 -10.05 -13.24
C LEU A 117 12.39 -9.93 -14.73
N GLY A 118 12.46 -11.06 -15.44
CA GLY A 118 12.73 -11.10 -16.87
C GLY A 118 11.59 -10.51 -17.70
N ARG A 119 11.93 -9.91 -18.84
CA ARG A 119 10.94 -9.34 -19.78
C ARG A 119 10.09 -10.39 -20.49
N VAL A 120 10.68 -11.56 -20.74
CA VAL A 120 10.00 -12.66 -21.42
C VAL A 120 9.18 -13.43 -20.41
N LYS A 121 7.87 -13.47 -20.61
CA LYS A 121 6.94 -14.28 -19.82
C LYS A 121 6.58 -15.53 -20.62
N GLN A 122 6.82 -16.69 -20.04
CA GLN A 122 6.45 -17.97 -20.64
C GLN A 122 5.72 -18.80 -19.59
N ALA A 123 4.58 -19.37 -19.98
CA ALA A 123 3.85 -20.28 -19.11
C ALA A 123 4.76 -21.47 -18.80
N PHE A 124 4.85 -21.81 -17.52
CA PHE A 124 5.74 -22.88 -17.07
C PHE A 124 4.99 -24.21 -17.04
N SER A 125 5.52 -25.19 -17.76
CA SER A 125 5.14 -26.59 -17.60
C SER A 125 6.32 -27.43 -17.10
N PRO A 126 6.06 -28.51 -16.35
CA PRO A 126 7.11 -29.44 -15.94
C PRO A 126 7.96 -29.90 -17.14
N GLY A 127 9.28 -29.91 -16.97
CA GLY A 127 10.23 -30.31 -18.03
C GLY A 127 10.69 -29.18 -18.96
N MET A 128 10.13 -27.97 -18.86
CA MET A 128 10.66 -26.79 -19.57
C MET A 128 11.81 -26.14 -18.82
N ASN A 129 12.71 -25.48 -19.57
CA ASN A 129 13.71 -24.60 -18.98
C ASN A 129 13.04 -23.43 -18.27
N LEU A 130 13.56 -23.09 -17.09
CA LEU A 130 13.06 -21.96 -16.31
C LEU A 130 13.39 -20.64 -17.00
N PRO A 131 12.46 -19.66 -17.02
CA PRO A 131 12.75 -18.32 -17.50
C PRO A 131 13.90 -17.69 -16.69
N PRO A 132 14.71 -16.79 -17.29
CA PRO A 132 15.72 -16.06 -16.53
C PRO A 132 15.06 -15.24 -15.41
N TYR A 133 15.78 -15.05 -14.30
CA TYR A 133 15.32 -14.31 -13.13
C TYR A 133 14.02 -14.85 -12.48
N SER A 134 13.72 -16.15 -12.63
CA SER A 134 12.54 -16.81 -12.02
C SER A 134 12.87 -17.65 -10.79
N GLN A 135 14.16 -17.91 -10.55
CA GLN A 135 14.66 -18.61 -9.39
C GLN A 135 15.12 -17.60 -8.35
N PHE A 136 14.67 -17.77 -7.11
CA PHE A 136 14.93 -16.83 -6.03
C PHE A 136 15.59 -17.52 -4.84
N LEU A 137 16.51 -16.82 -4.20
CA LEU A 137 17.09 -17.16 -2.91
C LEU A 137 16.55 -16.18 -1.88
N SER A 138 15.92 -16.70 -0.83
CA SER A 138 15.43 -15.88 0.29
C SER A 138 16.59 -15.40 1.16
N ARG A 139 16.90 -14.10 1.11
CA ARG A 139 17.94 -13.47 1.94
C ARG A 139 17.35 -12.76 3.15
N ARG A 140 17.99 -12.88 4.31
CA ARG A 140 17.59 -12.14 5.52
C ARG A 140 17.70 -10.63 5.33
N ASN A 141 16.82 -9.86 5.96
CA ASN A 141 16.92 -8.41 5.99
C ASN A 141 18.13 -7.95 6.82
N GLU A 142 18.95 -7.08 6.23
CA GLU A 142 20.10 -6.45 6.88
C GLU A 142 19.85 -4.95 7.12
N ILE A 143 18.72 -4.41 6.65
CA ILE A 143 18.38 -3.00 6.80
C ILE A 143 17.79 -2.75 8.19
N PRO A 144 18.31 -1.78 8.95
CA PRO A 144 17.74 -1.40 10.23
C PRO A 144 16.29 -0.91 10.10
N LEU A 145 15.41 -1.40 10.99
CA LEU A 145 13.96 -1.18 10.93
C LEU A 145 13.56 0.31 10.95
N PHE A 146 14.35 1.19 11.58
CA PHE A 146 14.05 2.63 11.60
C PHE A 146 14.04 3.26 10.19
N ARG A 147 14.80 2.71 9.23
CA ARG A 147 14.89 3.22 7.85
C ARG A 147 13.58 3.08 7.08
N PHE A 148 12.69 2.20 7.53
CA PHE A 148 11.41 1.96 6.87
C PHE A 148 10.39 3.06 7.13
N ASN A 149 10.47 3.72 8.29
CA ASN A 149 9.54 4.78 8.70
C ASN A 149 10.09 6.19 8.49
N THR A 150 11.41 6.34 8.31
CA THR A 150 11.99 7.66 8.01
C THR A 150 11.46 8.20 6.69
N PRO A 151 10.82 9.38 6.68
CA PRO A 151 10.47 10.06 5.45
C PRO A 151 11.73 10.28 4.61
N GLU A 152 11.64 10.09 3.30
CA GLU A 152 12.74 10.49 2.44
C GLU A 152 12.97 12.00 2.61
N PRO A 153 14.22 12.43 2.85
CA PRO A 153 14.51 13.85 3.00
C PRO A 153 14.12 14.54 1.70
N HIS A 154 13.00 15.26 1.75
CA HIS A 154 12.56 16.10 0.65
C HIS A 154 13.56 17.24 0.54
N ARG A 155 14.55 17.08 -0.34
CA ARG A 155 15.39 18.17 -0.83
C ARG A 155 14.54 19.04 -1.74
N ASN A 156 13.57 19.72 -1.16
CA ASN A 156 13.19 21.00 -1.72
C ASN A 156 14.45 21.84 -1.54
N THR A 157 15.19 22.08 -2.62
CA THR A 157 16.07 23.24 -2.67
C THR A 157 15.18 24.41 -2.34
N ARG A 158 15.16 24.77 -1.06
CA ARG A 158 14.77 26.08 -0.59
C ARG A 158 15.76 27.01 -1.28
N SER A 159 15.43 27.43 -2.49
CA SER A 159 15.79 28.77 -2.96
C SER A 159 15.02 29.74 -2.05
N VAL A 160 15.38 29.74 -0.77
CA VAL A 160 15.07 30.86 0.10
C VAL A 160 16.03 31.90 -0.42
N ASP A 161 15.51 32.98 -0.99
CA ASP A 161 16.27 34.23 -1.06
C ASP A 161 16.78 34.47 0.36
N VAL A 162 18.06 34.13 0.57
CA VAL A 162 18.70 34.25 1.88
C VAL A 162 18.84 35.73 2.09
N ASP A 163 18.01 36.29 2.96
CA ASP A 163 18.15 37.68 3.37
C ASP A 163 19.58 37.86 3.93
N PRO A 164 20.44 38.67 3.30
CA PRO A 164 21.82 38.86 3.74
C PRO A 164 21.93 39.38 5.17
N VAL A 165 20.84 39.97 5.69
CA VAL A 165 20.79 40.59 7.03
C VAL A 165 20.36 39.58 8.11
N ASP A 166 19.73 38.47 7.75
CA ASP A 166 19.41 37.38 8.69
C ASP A 166 19.52 35.99 8.03
N PRO A 167 20.76 35.55 7.74
CA PRO A 167 21.01 34.27 7.08
C PRO A 167 20.56 33.06 7.90
N HIS A 168 20.25 33.25 9.18
CA HIS A 168 19.81 32.20 10.10
C HIS A 168 18.34 32.31 10.52
N GLN A 169 17.61 33.32 10.02
CA GLN A 169 16.19 33.59 10.34
C GLN A 169 15.92 33.65 11.86
N ILE A 170 16.89 34.13 12.65
CA ILE A 170 16.81 34.18 14.11
C ILE A 170 15.88 35.32 14.55
N LEU A 171 15.69 36.35 13.71
CA LEU A 171 14.98 37.57 14.05
C LEU A 171 13.47 37.49 13.77
N VAL A 172 12.96 36.39 13.20
CA VAL A 172 11.53 36.26 12.89
C VAL A 172 10.73 35.94 14.17
N PRO A 173 9.85 36.84 14.65
CA PRO A 173 8.98 36.51 15.78
C PRO A 173 7.99 35.42 15.35
N GLN A 174 7.93 34.32 16.09
CA GLN A 174 6.92 33.28 15.88
C GLN A 174 5.51 33.87 16.02
N ARG A 175 4.83 34.09 14.90
CA ARG A 175 3.38 33.92 14.68
C ARG A 175 2.99 34.56 13.36
N LYS A 176 2.50 33.76 12.40
CA LYS A 176 1.30 34.09 11.61
C LYS A 176 0.55 32.81 11.22
N ILE A 177 -0.67 32.70 11.73
CA ILE A 177 -1.76 31.89 11.18
C ILE A 177 -2.07 32.47 9.77
N PRO A 178 -2.39 31.66 8.74
CA PRO A 178 -2.81 32.20 7.47
C PRO A 178 -4.24 32.74 7.60
N VAL A 179 -4.39 34.07 7.66
CA VAL A 179 -5.68 34.76 7.48
C VAL A 179 -5.68 35.31 6.06
N PHE A 180 -6.49 34.71 5.21
CA PHE A 180 -6.84 35.22 3.89
C PHE A 180 -7.56 36.57 4.02
N GLY A 181 -7.31 37.44 3.05
CA GLY A 181 -7.51 38.88 3.11
C GLY A 181 -8.94 39.41 3.33
N SER A 182 -8.91 40.66 3.77
CA SER A 182 -9.93 41.62 4.20
C SER A 182 -11.11 41.91 3.26
N LEU A 183 -12.26 42.09 3.91
CA LEU A 183 -13.51 42.73 3.48
C LEU A 183 -13.36 44.27 3.27
N LEU A 184 -14.11 44.85 2.32
CA LEU A 184 -14.51 46.26 2.31
C LEU A 184 -16.06 46.36 2.33
N GLN A 185 -16.58 47.37 3.02
CA GLN A 185 -17.95 47.52 3.56
C GLN A 185 -18.95 48.24 2.62
N GLN A 186 -20.16 47.66 2.48
CA GLN A 186 -21.55 48.21 2.55
C GLN A 186 -22.00 49.46 1.73
N PRO A 187 -23.33 49.75 1.60
CA PRO A 187 -24.56 48.92 1.61
C PRO A 187 -25.56 49.29 0.47
N ALA A 188 -26.48 48.38 0.09
CA ALA A 188 -27.75 48.76 -0.57
C ALA A 188 -28.84 47.67 -0.41
N ASP A 189 -30.05 48.18 -0.26
CA ASP A 189 -31.34 47.59 0.14
C ASP A 189 -32.07 46.66 -0.87
N PHE A 190 -32.80 45.67 -0.31
CA PHE A 190 -33.96 44.86 -0.81
C PHE A 190 -33.82 43.94 -2.06
N PRO A 191 -34.71 42.93 -2.31
CA PRO A 191 -35.58 42.13 -1.43
C PRO A 191 -35.48 40.58 -1.65
N HIS A 192 -36.24 39.83 -0.84
CA HIS A 192 -36.37 38.37 -0.71
C HIS A 192 -36.67 37.54 -1.98
N VAL A 193 -36.06 36.34 -2.07
CA VAL A 193 -36.58 35.17 -2.80
C VAL A 193 -36.33 33.88 -1.96
N PRO A 194 -37.25 32.90 -1.88
CA PRO A 194 -37.31 31.91 -0.80
C PRO A 194 -36.27 30.79 -0.90
N ARG A 195 -35.70 30.40 0.26
CA ARG A 195 -35.02 29.12 0.43
C ARG A 195 -36.06 28.00 0.49
N GLU A 196 -35.91 26.99 -0.36
CA GLU A 196 -36.64 25.72 -0.20
C GLU A 196 -36.38 25.13 1.19
N PRO A 197 -37.40 24.67 1.92
CA PRO A 197 -37.20 24.02 3.20
C PRO A 197 -36.59 22.63 3.00
N MET A 198 -35.49 22.36 3.71
CA MET A 198 -35.01 20.99 3.91
C MET A 198 -36.16 20.12 4.44
N ARG A 199 -36.47 19.02 3.74
CA ARG A 199 -37.40 18.01 4.24
C ARG A 199 -36.77 17.33 5.46
N ILE A 200 -37.26 17.68 6.64
CA ILE A 200 -37.04 16.91 7.87
C ILE A 200 -37.88 15.64 7.73
N ASN A 201 -37.22 14.48 7.69
CA ASN A 201 -37.89 13.20 7.70
C ASN A 201 -38.47 12.98 9.10
N GLN A 202 -39.78 12.69 9.22
CA GLN A 202 -40.50 12.62 10.50
C GLN A 202 -40.10 11.45 11.41
N ASN A 203 -39.11 10.64 11.02
CA ASN A 203 -38.66 9.47 11.77
C ASN A 203 -37.40 9.71 12.60
N ASP A 204 -36.80 10.90 12.54
CA ASP A 204 -35.53 11.21 13.24
C ASP A 204 -35.73 11.95 14.58
N VAL A 205 -36.96 11.97 15.12
CA VAL A 205 -37.21 12.56 16.45
C VAL A 205 -36.85 11.52 17.52
N VAL A 206 -35.69 11.71 18.14
CA VAL A 206 -35.25 10.94 19.32
C VAL A 206 -36.07 11.39 20.53
N ASN A 207 -36.86 10.49 21.10
CA ASN A 207 -37.57 10.72 22.36
C ASN A 207 -36.55 10.74 23.52
N PRO A 208 -36.42 11.83 24.29
CA PRO A 208 -35.41 11.95 25.35
C PRO A 208 -35.67 11.05 26.57
N ASP A 209 -36.87 10.48 26.73
CA ASP A 209 -37.25 9.67 27.90
C ASP A 209 -37.10 8.15 27.71
N ASP A 210 -36.67 7.67 26.54
CA ASP A 210 -36.45 6.23 26.28
C ASP A 210 -35.17 5.97 25.46
N PRO A 211 -34.03 5.72 26.12
CA PRO A 211 -32.76 5.47 25.43
C PRO A 211 -32.63 4.07 24.80
N HIS A 212 -33.63 3.18 24.95
CA HIS A 212 -33.52 1.78 24.50
C HIS A 212 -34.23 1.47 23.16
N ALA A 213 -34.97 2.43 22.57
CA ALA A 213 -35.75 2.22 21.34
C ALA A 213 -34.92 1.92 20.06
N MET A 214 -33.60 2.16 20.08
CA MET A 214 -32.72 1.92 18.92
C MET A 214 -32.45 0.42 18.64
N MET A 215 -32.74 -0.49 19.58
CA MET A 215 -32.45 -1.92 19.38
C MET A 215 -33.54 -2.69 18.61
N GLU A 216 -34.76 -2.18 18.48
CA GLU A 216 -35.85 -2.89 17.80
C GLU A 216 -36.06 -2.49 16.32
N ALA A 217 -35.51 -1.36 15.88
CA ALA A 217 -35.70 -0.86 14.50
C ALA A 217 -34.95 -1.66 13.41
N ARG A 218 -34.16 -2.69 13.76
CA ARG A 218 -33.45 -3.55 12.78
C ARG A 218 -34.27 -4.70 12.19
N ARG A 219 -35.58 -4.76 12.45
CA ARG A 219 -36.45 -5.87 11.97
C ARG A 219 -37.33 -5.59 10.75
N TYR A 220 -37.09 -4.52 9.98
CA TYR A 220 -37.77 -4.34 8.69
C TYR A 220 -36.78 -4.25 7.53
N PRO A 221 -36.82 -5.20 6.57
CA PRO A 221 -35.96 -5.16 5.39
C PRO A 221 -36.39 -4.01 4.45
N SER A 222 -35.40 -3.27 3.92
CA SER A 222 -35.62 -2.21 2.92
C SER A 222 -36.41 -2.72 1.70
N PRO A 223 -37.37 -1.95 1.16
CA PRO A 223 -38.11 -2.35 -0.03
C PRO A 223 -37.19 -2.40 -1.26
N ARG A 224 -37.13 -3.57 -1.92
CA ARG A 224 -36.57 -3.73 -3.26
C ARG A 224 -37.51 -3.07 -4.26
N PHE A 225 -37.03 -2.05 -4.96
CA PHE A 225 -37.73 -1.51 -6.13
C PHE A 225 -37.52 -2.45 -7.32
N TYR A 226 -38.61 -3.04 -7.81
CA TYR A 226 -38.64 -3.75 -9.09
C TYR A 226 -39.02 -2.74 -10.18
N ILE A 227 -38.16 -2.53 -11.16
CA ILE A 227 -38.51 -1.81 -12.39
C ILE A 227 -39.30 -2.80 -13.26
N THR A 228 -40.54 -2.46 -13.60
CA THR A 228 -41.34 -3.19 -14.60
C THR A 228 -41.55 -2.31 -15.83
N ARG A 229 -41.21 -2.93 -16.97
CA ARG A 229 -41.47 -2.64 -18.39
C ARG A 229 -40.98 -1.32 -18.98
#